data_AF-A0A942UWF6-F1
#
_entry.id   AF-A0A942UWF6-F1
#
_cell.length_a   1.000
_cell.length_b   1.000
_cell.length_c   1.000
_cell.angle_alpha   90.00
_cell.angle_beta   90.00
_cell.angle_gamma   90.00
#
_symmetry.space_group_name_H-M   'P 1'
#
loop_
_entity.id
_entity.type
_entity.pdbx_description
1 polymer ?
#
loop_
_entity_poly.entity_id
_entity_poly.type
_entity_poly.pdbx_seq_one_letter_code
_entity_poly.pdbx_strand_id
1 'polypeptide(L)'
;MEIKEGVMVPLGYGKFARSDKIISLERIENDRGPGRRTIVHVEENKSPIIASRTENSILEEMVEMPRSELEASAALELLYDIKDDIQQIGPMLRKSIKKEAKFDLEKIEKRINEILLHEIDQDEMH
;
A
#
# COMPACT_ATOMS: atom_id res chain seq x y z
N MET A 1 17.75 7.54 10.59
CA MET A 1 16.62 8.02 9.78
C MET A 1 16.25 9.39 10.33
N GLU A 2 16.29 10.44 9.51
CA GLU A 2 15.96 11.81 9.92
C GLU A 2 14.62 12.17 9.27
N ILE A 3 13.59 12.47 10.07
CA ILE A 3 12.27 12.85 9.55
C ILE A 3 12.38 14.28 9.02
N LYS A 4 12.05 14.47 7.74
CA LYS A 4 12.04 15.81 7.16
C LYS A 4 10.81 16.57 7.63
N GLU A 5 11.00 17.75 8.19
CA GLU A 5 9.90 18.54 8.74
C GLU A 5 9.01 19.13 7.64
N GLY A 6 7.68 19.11 7.84
CA GLY A 6 6.72 19.79 6.97
C GLY A 6 6.41 19.11 5.63
N VAL A 7 6.86 17.87 5.41
CA VAL A 7 6.50 17.09 4.21
C VAL A 7 5.08 16.55 4.35
N MET A 8 4.28 16.68 3.30
CA MET A 8 2.95 16.06 3.25
C MET A 8 3.08 14.61 2.79
N VAL A 9 2.74 13.67 3.66
CA VAL A 9 2.78 12.23 3.41
C VAL A 9 1.39 11.74 3.05
N PRO A 10 1.19 11.14 1.85
CA PRO A 10 -0.06 10.52 1.49
C PRO A 10 -0.28 9.26 2.34
N LEU A 11 -1.51 9.10 2.84
CA LEU A 11 -1.97 7.94 3.62
C LEU A 11 -2.99 7.08 2.86
N GLY A 12 -3.21 7.42 1.58
CA GLY A 12 -4.17 6.76 0.69
C GLY A 12 -5.61 7.30 0.81
N TYR A 13 -6.42 7.04 -0.22
CA TYR A 13 -7.79 7.56 -0.37
C TYR A 13 -7.94 9.08 -0.13
N GLY A 14 -6.97 9.87 -0.61
CA GLY A 14 -6.99 11.34 -0.48
C GLY A 14 -6.69 11.88 0.93
N LYS A 15 -6.24 11.02 1.85
CA LYS A 15 -5.81 11.41 3.19
C LYS A 15 -4.32 11.75 3.17
N PHE A 16 -3.95 12.79 3.90
CA PHE A 16 -2.56 13.22 4.05
C PHE A 16 -2.28 13.59 5.50
N ALA A 17 -1.05 13.41 5.93
CA ALA A 17 -0.56 13.90 7.21
C ALA A 17 0.81 14.57 7.03
N ARG A 18 1.16 15.48 7.93
CA ARG A 18 2.51 16.03 7.98
C ARG A 18 3.46 14.99 8.57
N SER A 19 4.61 14.79 7.93
CA SER A 19 5.66 13.88 8.38
C SER A 19 6.06 14.11 9.83
N ASP A 20 6.27 15.36 10.23
CA ASP A 20 6.66 15.77 11.59
C ASP A 20 5.54 15.65 12.63
N LYS A 21 4.32 15.30 12.21
CA LYS A 21 3.15 15.14 13.07
C LYS A 21 2.69 13.69 13.18
N ILE A 22 3.25 12.76 12.41
CA ILE A 22 2.98 11.33 12.59
C ILE A 22 3.75 10.83 13.81
N ILE A 23 3.04 10.31 14.81
CA ILE A 23 3.62 9.88 16.09
C ILE A 23 3.80 8.36 16.18
N SER A 24 2.97 7.58 15.49
CA SER A 24 3.12 6.12 15.37
C SER A 24 2.42 5.57 14.14
N LEU A 25 2.88 4.40 13.70
CA LEU A 25 2.34 3.61 12.61
C LEU A 25 2.18 2.17 13.10
N GLU A 26 0.97 1.64 13.03
CA GLU A 26 0.67 0.28 13.48
C GLU A 26 0.01 -0.51 12.34
N ARG A 27 0.61 -1.63 11.96
CA ARG A 27 0.04 -2.54 10.97
C ARG A 27 -1.28 -3.10 11.48
N ILE A 28 -2.30 -3.12 10.63
CA ILE A 28 -3.58 -3.78 10.90
C ILE A 28 -3.39 -5.27 10.59
N GLU A 29 -3.39 -6.12 11.61
CA GLU A 29 -3.23 -7.58 11.46
C GLU A 29 -4.58 -8.30 11.25
N ASN A 30 -5.62 -7.88 11.98
CA ASN A 30 -6.93 -8.52 11.96
C ASN A 30 -7.99 -7.59 11.33
N ASP A 31 -9.06 -8.17 10.78
CA ASP A 31 -10.16 -7.42 10.15
C ASP A 31 -9.71 -6.46 9.03
N ARG A 32 -8.79 -6.96 8.19
CA ARG A 32 -8.37 -6.28 6.95
C ARG A 32 -9.54 -6.21 5.97
N GLY A 33 -10.30 -5.11 6.06
CA GLY A 33 -11.19 -4.67 5.00
C GLY A 33 -10.41 -3.94 3.89
N PRO A 34 -11.08 -3.63 2.76
CA PRO A 34 -10.48 -2.87 1.67
C PRO A 34 -9.84 -1.56 2.16
N GLY A 35 -8.60 -1.29 1.76
CA GLY A 35 -7.88 -0.06 2.11
C GLY A 35 -7.54 0.11 3.60
N ARG A 36 -7.51 -0.98 4.39
CA ARG A 36 -7.14 -0.95 5.81
C ARG A 36 -5.80 -1.65 6.02
N ARG A 37 -4.71 -0.91 5.93
CA ARG A 37 -3.35 -1.46 6.09
C ARG A 37 -2.67 -1.00 7.37
N THR A 38 -2.74 0.28 7.68
CA THR A 38 -2.00 0.88 8.80
C THR A 38 -2.86 1.87 9.57
N ILE A 39 -2.78 1.81 10.89
CA ILE A 39 -3.32 2.79 11.83
C ILE A 39 -2.24 3.86 11.99
N VAL A 40 -2.57 5.10 11.63
CA VAL A 40 -1.65 6.23 11.68
C VAL A 40 -2.10 7.16 12.79
N HIS A 41 -1.25 7.31 13.80
CA HIS A 41 -1.48 8.27 14.85
C HIS A 41 -0.82 9.58 14.48
N VAL A 42 -1.58 10.67 14.57
CA VAL A 42 -1.13 12.03 14.25
C VAL A 42 -1.29 12.89 15.50
N GLU A 43 -0.29 13.71 15.78
CA GLU A 43 -0.30 14.67 16.88
C GLU A 43 -1.58 15.53 16.83
N GLU A 44 -2.16 15.81 18.00
CA GLU A 44 -3.40 16.59 18.18
C GLU A 44 -4.68 15.98 17.56
N ASN A 45 -4.60 14.82 16.88
CA ASN A 45 -5.76 14.13 16.36
C ASN A 45 -6.34 13.16 17.40
N LYS A 46 -7.65 13.27 17.69
CA LYS A 46 -8.34 12.46 18.70
C LYS A 46 -8.55 11.00 18.27
N SER A 47 -8.48 10.70 16.98
CA SER A 47 -8.69 9.36 16.46
C SER A 47 -7.66 9.05 15.39
N PRO A 48 -7.13 7.82 15.35
CA PRO A 48 -6.15 7.45 14.35
C PRO A 48 -6.75 7.44 12.96
N ILE A 49 -5.91 7.72 11.98
CA ILE A 49 -6.26 7.66 10.57
C ILE A 49 -5.98 6.24 10.08
N ILE A 50 -6.99 5.59 9.52
CA ILE A 50 -6.79 4.31 8.83
C ILE A 50 -6.26 4.62 7.42
N ALA A 51 -5.02 4.26 7.18
CA ALA A 51 -4.33 4.36 5.91
C ALA A 51 -4.53 3.09 5.08
N SER A 52 -4.59 3.26 3.76
CA SER A 52 -4.50 2.15 2.82
C SER A 52 -3.07 1.80 2.44
N ARG A 53 -2.09 2.54 2.98
CA ARG A 53 -0.67 2.30 2.78
C ARG A 53 -0.08 1.50 3.94
N THR A 54 1.00 0.77 3.67
CA THR A 54 1.79 0.11 4.70
C THR A 54 2.60 1.12 5.52
N GLU A 55 2.98 0.72 6.74
CA GLU A 55 3.84 1.52 7.61
C GLU A 55 5.19 1.83 6.97
N ASN A 56 5.78 0.89 6.22
CA ASN A 56 7.05 1.09 5.50
C ASN A 56 6.91 2.19 4.43
N SER A 57 5.86 2.10 3.59
CA SER A 57 5.61 3.11 2.55
C SER A 57 5.42 4.51 3.14
N ILE A 58 4.75 4.60 4.30
CA ILE A 58 4.55 5.88 5.00
C ILE A 58 5.87 6.39 5.60
N LEU A 59 6.67 5.52 6.22
CA LEU A 59 7.98 5.87 6.80
C LEU A 59 8.97 6.37 5.74
N GLU A 60 9.01 5.73 4.57
CA GLU A 60 9.84 6.14 3.44
C GLU A 60 9.53 7.56 3.00
N GLU A 61 8.25 7.91 2.88
CA GLU A 61 7.81 9.25 2.50
C GLU A 61 8.09 10.33 3.57
N MET A 62 8.22 9.92 4.83
CA MET A 62 8.56 10.84 5.92
C MET A 62 10.02 11.35 5.87
N VAL A 63 10.90 10.71 5.09
CA VAL A 63 12.37 10.81 5.26
C VAL A 63 13.11 11.36 4.05
N GLU A 64 12.38 11.74 2.98
CA GLU A 64 12.88 12.23 1.69
C GLU A 64 13.34 11.08 0.76
N MET A 65 12.46 10.73 -0.19
CA MET A 65 12.77 9.85 -1.31
C MET A 65 12.87 10.66 -2.62
N PRO A 66 13.83 10.37 -3.52
CA PRO A 66 13.75 10.75 -4.91
C PRO A 66 12.36 10.45 -5.48
N ARG A 67 11.81 11.35 -6.30
CA ARG A 67 10.48 11.21 -6.91
C ARG A 67 10.28 9.85 -7.61
N SER A 68 11.34 9.28 -8.17
CA SER A 68 11.33 7.96 -8.79
C SER A 68 11.04 6.82 -7.82
N GLU A 69 11.52 6.91 -6.58
CA GLU A 69 11.29 5.91 -5.53
C GLU A 69 9.87 6.04 -4.95
N LEU A 70 9.39 7.28 -4.80
CA LEU A 70 7.99 7.55 -4.44
C LEU A 70 6.99 7.01 -5.47
N GLU A 71 7.26 7.24 -6.77
CA GLU A 71 6.42 6.74 -7.86
C GLU A 71 6.45 5.20 -7.93
N ALA A 72 7.59 4.57 -7.63
CA ALA A 72 7.70 3.11 -7.54
C ALA A 72 6.91 2.55 -6.35
N SER A 73 7.05 3.15 -5.16
CA SER A 73 6.29 2.77 -3.95
C SER A 73 4.78 2.87 -4.18
N ALA A 74 4.31 3.98 -4.77
CA ALA A 74 2.89 4.15 -5.11
C ALA A 74 2.39 3.14 -6.15
N ALA A 75 3.23 2.77 -7.13
CA ALA A 75 2.89 1.75 -8.12
C ALA A 75 2.78 0.36 -7.47
N LEU A 76 3.70 0.00 -6.56
CA LEU A 76 3.67 -1.27 -5.83
C LEU A 76 2.44 -1.36 -4.91
N GLU A 77 2.08 -0.27 -4.23
CA GLU A 77 0.87 -0.19 -3.43
C GLU A 77 -0.39 -0.47 -4.27
N LEU A 78 -0.49 0.16 -5.44
CA LEU A 78 -1.60 -0.10 -6.36
C LEU A 78 -1.65 -1.58 -6.78
N LEU A 79 -0.50 -2.23 -6.97
CA LEU A 79 -0.46 -3.66 -7.30
C LEU A 79 -0.94 -4.54 -6.13
N TYR A 80 -0.59 -4.20 -4.88
CA TYR A 80 -1.13 -4.87 -3.69
C TYR A 80 -2.66 -4.76 -3.62
N ASP A 81 -3.20 -3.56 -3.84
CA ASP A 81 -4.65 -3.35 -3.80
C ASP A 81 -5.37 -4.07 -4.93
N ILE A 82 -4.84 -4.03 -6.16
CA ILE A 82 -5.38 -4.78 -7.29
C ILE A 82 -5.36 -6.29 -7.01
N LYS A 83 -4.29 -6.81 -6.40
CA LYS A 83 -4.20 -8.22 -6.04
C LYS A 83 -5.28 -8.61 -5.05
N ASP A 84 -5.45 -7.82 -3.99
CA ASP A 84 -6.47 -8.06 -2.97
C ASP A 84 -7.88 -8.03 -3.57
N ASP A 85 -8.17 -7.05 -4.42
CA ASP A 85 -9.45 -6.95 -5.13
C ASP A 85 -9.68 -8.18 -6.02
N ILE A 86 -8.66 -8.63 -6.75
CA ILE A 86 -8.74 -9.85 -7.56
C ILE A 86 -9.03 -11.07 -6.67
N GLN A 87 -8.39 -11.18 -5.50
CA GLN A 87 -8.59 -12.30 -4.56
C GLN A 87 -10.02 -12.39 -4.03
N GLN A 88 -10.74 -11.28 -3.93
CA GLN A 88 -12.15 -11.25 -3.54
C GLN A 88 -13.10 -11.74 -4.64
N ILE A 89 -12.65 -11.81 -5.90
CA ILE A 89 -13.50 -12.27 -7.02
C ILE A 89 -13.66 -13.79 -6.96
N GLY A 90 -14.91 -14.23 -6.75
CA GLY A 90 -15.28 -15.64 -6.70
C GLY A 90 -15.10 -16.41 -8.02
N PRO A 91 -15.03 -17.76 -7.98
CA PRO A 91 -14.62 -18.59 -9.11
C PRO A 91 -15.54 -18.51 -10.34
N MET A 92 -16.84 -18.27 -10.14
CA MET A 92 -17.79 -18.13 -11.25
C MET A 92 -17.53 -16.86 -12.06
N LEU A 93 -17.26 -15.73 -11.39
CA LEU A 93 -16.95 -14.47 -12.04
C LEU A 93 -15.58 -14.52 -12.73
N ARG A 94 -14.57 -15.14 -12.09
CA ARG A 94 -13.26 -15.37 -12.72
C ARG A 94 -13.37 -16.12 -14.06
N LYS A 95 -14.15 -17.20 -14.10
CA LYS A 95 -14.43 -17.97 -15.33
C LYS A 95 -15.15 -17.13 -16.39
N SER A 96 -16.15 -16.36 -15.99
CA SER A 96 -16.91 -15.48 -16.89
C SER A 96 -16.02 -14.41 -17.52
N ILE A 97 -15.25 -13.67 -16.71
CA ILE A 97 -14.33 -12.62 -17.16
C ILE A 97 -13.29 -13.17 -18.15
N LYS A 98 -12.72 -14.34 -17.85
CA LYS A 98 -11.76 -15.01 -18.76
C LYS A 98 -12.39 -15.39 -20.09
N LYS A 99 -13.65 -15.84 -20.09
CA LYS A 99 -14.35 -16.28 -21.31
C LYS A 99 -14.85 -15.11 -22.16
N GLU A 100 -15.50 -14.14 -21.53
CA GLU A 100 -16.21 -13.05 -22.22
C GLU A 100 -15.27 -11.88 -22.57
N ALA A 101 -14.33 -11.54 -21.68
CA ALA A 101 -13.42 -10.41 -21.86
C ALA A 101 -11.99 -10.83 -22.26
N LYS A 102 -11.71 -12.13 -22.35
CA LYS A 102 -10.35 -12.69 -22.57
C LYS A 102 -9.33 -12.16 -21.54
N PHE A 103 -9.80 -11.88 -20.33
CA PHE A 103 -9.01 -11.27 -19.27
C PHE A 103 -8.70 -12.30 -18.18
N ASP A 104 -7.45 -12.74 -18.10
CA ASP A 104 -7.03 -13.83 -17.22
C ASP A 104 -6.51 -13.31 -15.88
N LEU A 105 -7.40 -13.26 -14.89
CA LEU A 105 -7.11 -12.76 -13.55
C LEU A 105 -6.04 -13.60 -12.82
N GLU A 106 -5.96 -14.91 -13.05
CA GLU A 106 -4.95 -15.77 -12.44
C GLU A 106 -3.55 -15.43 -12.97
N LYS A 107 -3.45 -15.17 -14.27
CA LYS A 107 -2.18 -14.75 -14.90
C LYS A 107 -1.72 -13.38 -14.39
N ILE A 108 -2.66 -12.46 -14.18
CA ILE A 108 -2.37 -11.12 -13.65
C ILE A 108 -1.91 -11.22 -12.19
N GLU A 109 -2.65 -11.97 -11.36
CA GLU A 109 -2.30 -12.22 -9.96
C GLU A 109 -0.90 -12.83 -9.84
N LYS A 110 -0.55 -13.80 -10.70
CA LYS A 110 0.80 -14.37 -10.76
C LYS A 110 1.88 -13.32 -11.06
N ARG A 111 1.68 -12.48 -12.07
CA ARG A 111 2.63 -11.41 -12.44
C ARG A 111 2.80 -10.37 -11.33
N ILE A 112 1.71 -10.00 -10.67
CA ILE A 112 1.76 -9.10 -9.52
C ILE A 112 2.63 -9.72 -8.42
N ASN A 113 2.41 -11.00 -8.09
CA ASN A 113 3.24 -11.68 -7.09
C ASN A 113 4.72 -11.74 -7.49
N GLU A 114 5.06 -11.97 -8.76
CA GLU A 114 6.45 -11.97 -9.24
C GLU A 114 7.14 -10.60 -9.06
N ILE A 115 6.41 -9.50 -9.27
CA ILE A 115 6.91 -8.13 -9.09
C ILE A 115 7.09 -7.83 -7.60
N LEU A 116 6.09 -8.17 -6.77
CA LEU A 116 6.13 -7.93 -5.33
C LEU A 116 7.16 -8.82 -4.60
N LEU A 117 7.42 -10.04 -5.07
CA LEU A 117 8.48 -10.90 -4.51
C LEU A 117 9.89 -10.33 -4.74
N HIS A 118 10.11 -9.67 -5.88
CA HIS A 118 11.40 -9.01 -6.16
C HIS A 118 11.69 -7.83 -5.22
N GLU A 119 10.67 -7.18 -4.67
CA GLU A 119 10.81 -6.14 -3.64
C GLU A 119 11.27 -6.75 -2.31
N ILE A 120 10.65 -7.84 -1.86
CA ILE A 120 10.98 -8.54 -0.61
C ILE A 120 12.46 -8.97 -0.59
N ASP A 121 12.97 -9.48 -1.71
CA ASP A 121 14.38 -9.89 -1.83
C ASP A 121 15.35 -8.69 -1.80
N GLN A 122 14.93 -7.48 -2.17
CA GLN A 122 15.76 -6.28 -2.09
C GLN A 122 15.80 -5.68 -0.68
N ASP A 123 14.71 -5.79 0.08
CA ASP A 123 14.64 -5.35 1.47
C ASP A 123 15.47 -6.24 2.43
N GLU A 124 15.62 -7.54 2.15
CA GLU A 124 16.44 -8.45 2.98
C GLU A 124 17.96 -8.26 2.80
N MET A 125 18.39 -7.52 1.78
CA MET A 125 19.81 -7.31 1.46
C MET A 125 20.44 -6.04 2.07
N HIS A 126 19.68 -5.25 2.83
CA HIS A 126 20.12 -3.97 3.40
C HIS A 126 19.98 -3.85 4.92
#